data_AF-A0A3M1C308-F1
#
_entry.id   AF-A0A3M1C308-F1
#
_cell.length_a   1.000
_cell.length_b   1.000
_cell.length_c   1.000
_cell.angle_alpha   90.00
_cell.angle_beta   90.00
_cell.angle_gamma   90.00
#
_symmetry.space_group_name_H-M   'P 1'
#
loop_
_entity.id
_entity.type
_entity.pdbx_description
1 polymer ?
#
loop_
_entity_poly.entity_id
_entity_poly.type
_entity_poly.pdbx_seq_one_letter_code
_entity_poly.pdbx_strand_id
1 'polypeptide(L)'
;MKSFIFLFTLFFSLSSYAIIDMRNANYSDTWRDIFVPASGFNLEVKRTYNSRSLFNGIFGFGWCSNYETRLEVTAEGNLKIYECGGGQEITFTKKSFGPQDIYQTIKKIITEVKKRNPKISSKDLKQLKNDLKVDSFLREEFARQLHLHGLVTPNVKYLADGRANEYIMFKNNFFLRHLPDGSFQKFNKEGRLLKAFD
;
A
#
# COMPACT_ATOMS: atom_id res chain seq x y z
N MET A 1 50.89 23.78 -15.66
CA MET A 1 49.82 22.94 -16.26
C MET A 1 48.97 22.20 -15.24
N LYS A 2 49.54 21.45 -14.28
CA LYS A 2 48.74 20.64 -13.32
C LYS A 2 47.76 21.44 -12.45
N SER A 3 48.14 22.62 -11.93
CA SER A 3 47.20 23.47 -11.16
C SER A 3 46.09 24.11 -11.99
N PHE A 4 46.31 24.32 -13.29
CA PHE A 4 45.30 24.87 -14.19
C PHE A 4 44.22 23.83 -14.52
N ILE A 5 44.61 22.55 -14.64
CA ILE A 5 43.68 21.43 -14.86
C ILE A 5 42.77 21.22 -13.64
N PHE A 6 43.32 21.34 -12.43
CA PHE A 6 42.55 21.20 -11.19
C PHE A 6 41.53 22.34 -10.98
N LEU A 7 41.89 23.58 -11.36
CA LEU A 7 40.97 24.71 -11.33
C LEU A 7 39.86 24.57 -12.38
N PHE A 8 40.17 24.04 -13.56
CA PHE A 8 39.21 23.81 -14.63
C PHE A 8 38.17 22.72 -14.26
N THR A 9 38.57 21.66 -13.53
CA THR A 9 37.64 20.62 -13.08
C THR A 9 36.61 21.09 -12.04
N LEU A 10 36.90 22.16 -11.28
CA LEU A 10 35.96 22.73 -10.30
C LEU A 10 34.83 23.53 -10.95
N PHE A 11 35.00 24.00 -12.19
CA PHE A 11 33.97 24.73 -12.93
C PHE A 11 33.01 23.82 -13.71
N PHE A 12 33.25 22.51 -13.72
CA PHE A 12 32.35 21.50 -14.30
C PHE A 12 31.50 20.81 -13.23
N SER A 13 30.87 21.56 -12.34
CA SER A 13 29.79 21.00 -11.53
C SER A 13 28.64 20.63 -12.47
N LEU A 14 28.42 19.32 -12.65
CA LEU A 14 27.29 18.81 -13.42
C LEU A 14 26.00 19.21 -12.70
N SER A 15 25.22 20.10 -13.31
CA SER A 15 23.87 20.41 -12.85
C SER A 15 23.01 19.14 -12.95
N SER A 16 22.63 18.58 -11.80
CA SER A 16 21.66 17.50 -11.73
C SER A 16 20.27 18.10 -11.55
N TYR A 17 19.37 17.82 -12.48
CA TYR A 17 17.98 18.25 -12.40
C TYR A 17 17.15 17.15 -11.74
N ALA A 18 16.36 17.53 -10.73
CA ALA A 18 15.45 16.64 -10.03
C ALA A 18 14.10 17.33 -9.87
N ILE A 19 13.02 16.61 -10.16
CA ILE A 19 11.65 17.10 -9.95
C ILE A 19 11.26 16.79 -8.51
N ILE A 20 10.94 17.83 -7.74
CA ILE A 20 10.54 17.71 -6.33
C ILE A 20 9.09 18.21 -6.21
N ASP A 21 8.23 17.44 -5.54
CA ASP A 21 6.91 17.92 -5.16
C ASP A 21 7.07 18.95 -4.04
N MET A 22 6.86 20.23 -4.37
CA MET A 22 7.02 21.34 -3.44
C MET A 22 5.99 21.35 -2.30
N ARG A 23 4.89 20.60 -2.41
CA ARG A 23 3.86 20.51 -1.35
C ARG A 23 4.34 19.67 -0.17
N ASN A 24 5.15 18.65 -0.41
CA ASN A 24 5.60 17.71 0.63
C ASN A 24 7.13 17.48 0.62
N ALA A 25 7.88 18.22 -0.20
CA ALA A 25 9.33 18.06 -0.41
C ALA A 25 9.74 16.63 -0.78
N ASN A 26 8.88 15.89 -1.48
CA ASN A 26 9.17 14.53 -1.93
C ASN A 26 9.94 14.56 -3.26
N TYR A 27 11.08 13.88 -3.31
CA TYR A 27 11.74 13.52 -4.56
C TYR A 27 11.36 12.09 -4.91
N SER A 28 10.79 11.89 -6.09
CA SER A 28 10.45 10.56 -6.60
C SER A 28 10.77 10.45 -8.07
N ASP A 29 11.33 9.32 -8.46
CA ASP A 29 11.68 9.05 -9.85
C ASP A 29 11.61 7.54 -10.11
N THR A 30 11.42 7.17 -11.38
CA THR A 30 11.17 5.79 -11.80
C THR A 30 12.07 5.43 -12.97
N TRP A 31 12.79 4.31 -12.82
CA TRP A 31 13.68 3.75 -13.83
C TRP A 31 13.17 2.40 -14.28
N ARG A 32 13.32 2.15 -15.57
CA ARG A 32 13.06 0.85 -16.19
C ARG A 32 14.41 0.23 -16.54
N ASP A 33 14.86 -0.73 -15.74
CA ASP A 33 16.17 -1.36 -15.93
C ASP A 33 16.11 -2.46 -17.00
N ILE A 34 14.99 -3.19 -17.09
CA ILE A 34 14.75 -4.23 -18.10
C ILE A 34 13.39 -4.00 -18.73
N PHE A 35 13.32 -4.15 -20.05
CA PHE A 35 12.06 -4.13 -20.80
C PHE A 35 12.11 -5.11 -21.95
N VAL A 36 11.32 -6.17 -21.86
CA VAL A 36 11.08 -7.08 -22.97
C VAL A 36 9.58 -7.11 -23.23
N PRO A 37 9.13 -6.58 -24.37
CA PRO A 37 7.71 -6.58 -24.71
C PRO A 37 7.22 -8.02 -24.90
N ALA A 38 6.05 -8.30 -24.37
CA ALA A 38 5.35 -9.57 -24.58
C ALA A 38 3.98 -9.31 -25.21
N SER A 39 3.32 -10.35 -25.71
CA SER A 39 1.92 -10.25 -26.15
C SER A 39 0.95 -9.98 -25.00
N GLY A 40 1.44 -10.06 -23.76
CA GLY A 40 0.71 -9.77 -22.54
C GLY A 40 1.58 -8.99 -21.54
N PHE A 41 1.72 -9.50 -20.31
CA PHE A 41 2.61 -8.89 -19.32
C PHE A 41 4.06 -8.79 -19.81
N ASN A 42 4.53 -7.55 -19.98
CA ASN A 42 5.93 -7.29 -20.32
C ASN A 42 6.84 -7.82 -19.21
N LEU A 43 7.95 -8.45 -19.61
CA LEU A 43 9.02 -8.71 -18.66
C LEU A 43 9.75 -7.39 -18.42
N GLU A 44 9.38 -6.74 -17.33
CA GLU A 44 9.88 -5.42 -16.95
C GLU A 44 10.41 -5.44 -15.52
N VAL A 45 11.64 -4.97 -15.33
CA VAL A 45 12.13 -4.56 -14.01
C VAL A 45 12.03 -3.05 -13.95
N LYS A 46 11.07 -2.57 -13.16
CA LYS A 46 10.84 -1.15 -12.91
C LYS A 46 11.05 -0.87 -11.45
N ARG A 47 11.85 0.15 -11.15
CA ARG A 47 12.14 0.60 -9.79
C ARG A 47 11.76 2.05 -9.63
N THR A 48 11.19 2.36 -8.49
CA THR A 48 10.82 3.72 -8.13
C THR A 48 11.49 4.07 -6.81
N TYR A 49 12.19 5.18 -6.81
CA TYR A 49 12.68 5.80 -5.59
C TYR A 49 11.66 6.82 -5.09
N ASN A 50 11.50 6.90 -3.78
CA ASN A 50 10.72 7.93 -3.11
C ASN A 50 11.43 8.31 -1.80
N SER A 51 11.89 9.57 -1.70
CA SER A 51 12.71 10.04 -0.58
C SER A 51 11.95 10.09 0.75
N ARG A 52 10.61 10.05 0.72
CA ARG A 52 9.75 10.01 1.91
C ARG A 52 9.26 8.60 2.25
N SER A 53 9.58 7.61 1.44
CA SER A 53 9.17 6.24 1.68
C SER A 53 10.04 5.62 2.79
N LEU A 54 9.38 5.00 3.77
CA LEU A 54 10.05 4.16 4.78
C LEU A 54 10.15 2.70 4.34
N PHE A 55 9.71 2.38 3.12
CA PHE A 55 9.77 1.03 2.57
C PHE A 55 11.23 0.66 2.27
N ASN A 56 11.64 -0.54 2.69
CA ASN A 56 12.93 -1.12 2.37
C ASN A 56 12.71 -2.29 1.43
N GLY A 57 12.81 -2.02 0.13
CA GLY A 57 12.57 -3.01 -0.91
C GLY A 57 13.81 -3.79 -1.29
N ILE A 58 13.70 -4.63 -2.32
CA ILE A 58 14.79 -5.45 -2.86
C ILE A 58 15.97 -4.62 -3.37
N PHE A 59 15.75 -3.34 -3.67
CA PHE A 59 16.77 -2.38 -4.10
C PHE A 59 17.22 -1.42 -2.99
N GLY A 60 16.78 -1.66 -1.74
CA GLY A 60 17.17 -0.90 -0.57
C GLY A 60 16.12 0.10 -0.09
N PHE A 61 16.51 0.90 0.90
CA PHE A 61 15.64 1.87 1.56
C PHE A 61 15.18 2.97 0.59
N GLY A 62 13.88 3.27 0.60
CA GLY A 62 13.25 4.24 -0.28
C GLY A 62 12.97 3.73 -1.70
N TRP A 63 13.39 2.49 -2.02
CA TRP A 63 13.18 1.86 -3.33
C TRP A 63 12.07 0.82 -3.30
N CYS A 64 11.28 0.77 -4.38
CA CYS A 64 10.17 -0.16 -4.56
C CYS A 64 10.18 -0.65 -6.02
N SER A 65 10.05 -1.94 -6.27
CA SER A 65 9.95 -2.50 -7.62
C SER A 65 8.55 -3.00 -7.96
N ASN A 66 8.20 -3.09 -9.25
CA ASN A 66 6.90 -3.62 -9.68
C ASN A 66 6.58 -5.03 -9.14
N TYR A 67 7.60 -5.82 -8.78
CA TYR A 67 7.47 -7.14 -8.16
C TYR A 67 7.14 -7.12 -6.65
N GLU A 68 7.23 -5.95 -6.02
CA GLU A 68 6.96 -5.75 -4.59
C GLU A 68 5.58 -5.13 -4.33
N THR A 69 4.74 -5.09 -5.36
CA THR A 69 3.30 -4.83 -5.21
C THR A 69 2.74 -5.79 -4.18
N ARG A 70 2.08 -5.25 -3.15
CA ARG A 70 1.59 -6.04 -2.03
C ARG A 70 0.12 -5.77 -1.74
N LEU A 71 -0.52 -6.79 -1.19
CA LEU A 71 -1.88 -6.76 -0.68
C LEU A 71 -1.84 -6.77 0.85
N GLU A 72 -2.75 -6.04 1.46
CA GLU A 72 -3.00 -6.06 2.90
C GLU A 72 -4.49 -6.22 3.18
N VAL A 73 -4.82 -6.95 4.24
CA VAL A 73 -6.18 -7.08 4.74
C VAL A 73 -6.38 -6.06 5.84
N THR A 74 -7.34 -5.15 5.68
CA THR A 74 -7.64 -4.12 6.68
C THR A 74 -8.33 -4.73 7.90
N ALA A 75 -8.39 -3.98 9.00
CA ALA A 75 -9.11 -4.37 10.22
C ALA A 75 -10.59 -4.76 9.98
N GLU A 76 -11.19 -4.14 8.97
CA GLU A 76 -12.61 -4.29 8.59
C GLU A 76 -12.83 -5.47 7.61
N GLY A 77 -11.76 -6.14 7.18
CA GLY A 77 -11.82 -7.25 6.24
C GLY A 77 -11.96 -6.82 4.78
N ASN A 78 -11.65 -5.55 4.48
CA ASN A 78 -11.43 -5.06 3.12
C ASN A 78 -9.99 -5.36 2.68
N LEU A 79 -9.69 -5.13 1.41
CA LEU A 79 -8.36 -5.38 0.86
C LEU A 79 -7.76 -4.06 0.41
N LYS A 80 -6.45 -3.89 0.60
CA LYS A 80 -5.71 -2.73 0.12
C LYS A 80 -4.51 -3.20 -0.68
N ILE A 81 -4.35 -2.68 -1.89
CA ILE A 81 -3.16 -2.88 -2.71
C ILE A 81 -2.25 -1.66 -2.57
N TYR A 82 -0.96 -1.93 -2.44
CA TYR A 82 0.12 -0.95 -2.49
C TYR A 82 0.94 -1.21 -3.75
N GLU A 83 0.87 -0.30 -4.72
CA GLU A 83 1.63 -0.42 -5.96
C GLU A 83 2.95 0.36 -5.91
N CYS A 84 4.03 -0.30 -6.30
CA CYS A 84 5.31 0.35 -6.59
C CYS A 84 5.23 1.08 -7.95
N GLY A 85 5.84 2.26 -8.09
CA GLY A 85 5.71 3.08 -9.30
C GLY A 85 5.21 4.50 -9.03
N GLY A 86 4.34 4.63 -8.03
CA GLY A 86 3.75 5.92 -7.65
C GLY A 86 3.17 5.93 -6.23
N GLY A 87 3.41 4.87 -5.44
CA GLY A 87 2.86 4.73 -4.09
C GLY A 87 1.33 4.72 -4.06
N GLN A 88 0.69 4.28 -5.15
CA GLN A 88 -0.76 4.26 -5.24
C GLN A 88 -1.31 3.20 -4.29
N GLU A 89 -2.18 3.64 -3.38
CA GLU A 89 -3.00 2.77 -2.55
C GLU A 89 -4.39 2.64 -3.17
N ILE A 90 -4.84 1.41 -3.38
CA ILE A 90 -6.18 1.12 -3.89
C ILE A 90 -6.90 0.27 -2.86
N THR A 91 -8.04 0.77 -2.37
CA THR A 91 -8.91 0.02 -1.47
C THR A 91 -9.95 -0.74 -2.28
N PHE A 92 -10.16 -1.99 -1.89
CA PHE A 92 -11.17 -2.87 -2.47
C PHE A 92 -12.18 -3.28 -1.40
N THR A 93 -13.44 -3.03 -1.68
CA THR A 93 -14.54 -3.27 -0.74
C THR A 93 -15.53 -4.27 -1.31
N LYS A 94 -16.07 -5.13 -0.44
CA LYS A 94 -17.18 -6.03 -0.81
C LYS A 94 -18.45 -5.19 -0.99
N LYS A 95 -19.34 -5.56 -1.92
CA LYS A 95 -20.60 -4.84 -2.16
C LYS A 95 -21.48 -4.68 -0.91
N SER A 96 -21.40 -5.63 0.02
CA SER A 96 -22.16 -5.61 1.27
C SER A 96 -21.48 -4.81 2.39
N PHE A 97 -20.32 -4.19 2.14
CA PHE A 97 -19.61 -3.41 3.14
C PHE A 97 -20.42 -2.17 3.50
N GLY A 98 -20.53 -1.87 4.78
CA GLY A 98 -21.25 -0.70 5.23
C GLY A 98 -20.91 -0.28 6.66
N PRO A 99 -21.65 0.71 7.20
CA PRO A 99 -21.37 1.29 8.51
C PRO A 99 -21.33 0.26 9.65
N GLN A 100 -22.07 -0.84 9.53
CA GLN A 100 -22.07 -1.90 10.54
C GLN A 100 -20.73 -2.62 10.66
N ASP A 101 -20.02 -2.88 9.56
CA ASP A 101 -18.69 -3.49 9.61
C ASP A 101 -17.70 -2.59 10.39
N ILE A 102 -17.79 -1.28 10.17
CA ILE A 102 -17.01 -0.27 10.90
C ILE A 102 -17.35 -0.32 12.39
N TYR A 103 -18.63 -0.32 12.76
CA TYR A 103 -19.04 -0.37 14.16
C TYR A 103 -18.60 -1.65 14.88
N GLN A 104 -18.60 -2.79 14.19
CA GLN A 104 -18.08 -4.03 14.77
C GLN A 104 -16.57 -3.95 15.01
N THR A 105 -15.82 -3.36 14.09
CA THR A 105 -14.38 -3.14 14.26
C THR A 105 -14.09 -2.21 15.44
N ILE A 106 -14.79 -1.08 15.53
CA ILE A 106 -14.69 -0.16 16.67
C ILE A 106 -15.02 -0.87 17.98
N LYS A 107 -16.07 -1.70 18.00
CA LYS A 107 -16.44 -2.47 19.19
C LYS A 107 -15.30 -3.39 19.62
N LYS A 108 -14.68 -4.13 18.69
CA LYS A 108 -13.51 -4.99 18.98
C LYS A 108 -12.34 -4.19 19.55
N ILE A 109 -12.01 -3.05 18.93
CA ILE A 109 -10.94 -2.16 19.40
C ILE A 109 -11.23 -1.70 20.83
N ILE A 110 -12.41 -1.15 21.09
CA ILE A 110 -12.79 -0.63 22.43
C ILE A 110 -12.78 -1.74 23.48
N THR A 111 -13.24 -2.95 23.14
CA THR A 111 -13.18 -4.11 24.03
C THR A 111 -11.74 -4.47 24.40
N GLU A 112 -10.84 -4.56 23.43
CA GLU A 112 -9.43 -4.88 23.69
C GLU A 112 -8.69 -3.75 24.42
N VAL A 113 -8.97 -2.48 24.10
CA VAL A 113 -8.40 -1.33 24.84
C VAL A 113 -8.82 -1.39 26.31
N LYS A 114 -10.11 -1.62 26.60
CA LYS A 114 -10.60 -1.73 27.98
C LYS A 114 -9.99 -2.92 28.71
N LYS A 115 -9.76 -4.03 28.00
CA LYS A 115 -9.11 -5.23 28.56
C LYS A 115 -7.64 -4.97 28.93
N ARG A 116 -6.89 -4.25 28.09
CA ARG A 116 -5.47 -3.92 28.33
C ARG A 116 -5.30 -2.76 29.32
N ASN A 117 -6.26 -1.84 29.40
CA ASN A 117 -6.27 -0.74 30.35
C ASN A 117 -7.60 -0.67 31.13
N PRO A 118 -7.76 -1.46 32.22
CA PRO A 118 -9.00 -1.49 33.00
C PRO A 118 -9.36 -0.18 33.69
N LYS A 119 -8.38 0.71 33.91
CA LYS A 119 -8.55 1.99 34.62
C LYS A 119 -8.98 3.15 33.72
N ILE A 120 -9.09 2.92 32.41
CA ILE A 120 -9.49 3.96 31.47
C ILE A 120 -10.86 4.56 31.83
N SER A 121 -10.98 5.88 31.77
CA SER A 121 -12.22 6.55 32.14
C SER A 121 -13.33 6.29 31.09
N SER A 122 -14.58 6.32 31.53
CA SER A 122 -15.74 6.21 30.62
C SER A 122 -15.79 7.37 29.62
N LYS A 123 -15.30 8.56 30.01
CA LYS A 123 -15.17 9.74 29.15
C LYS A 123 -14.18 9.47 28.02
N ASP A 124 -12.99 8.96 28.34
CA ASP A 124 -11.94 8.72 27.35
C ASP A 124 -12.33 7.60 26.37
N LEU A 125 -12.96 6.53 26.86
CA LEU A 125 -13.51 5.49 25.98
C LEU A 125 -14.59 6.03 25.03
N LYS A 126 -15.43 6.95 25.49
CA LYS A 126 -16.45 7.59 24.66
C LYS A 126 -15.81 8.48 23.60
N GLN A 127 -14.77 9.24 23.98
CA GLN A 127 -14.03 10.08 23.05
C GLN A 127 -13.33 9.23 21.98
N LEU A 128 -12.55 8.23 22.40
CA LEU A 128 -11.88 7.30 21.49
C LEU A 128 -12.88 6.64 20.53
N LYS A 129 -14.04 6.20 21.02
CA LYS A 129 -15.08 5.64 20.16
C LYS A 129 -15.56 6.62 19.09
N ASN A 130 -15.63 7.92 19.39
CA ASN A 130 -16.03 8.94 18.42
C ASN A 130 -14.90 9.21 17.42
N ASP A 131 -13.65 9.32 17.88
CA ASP A 131 -12.49 9.54 17.02
C ASP A 131 -12.34 8.40 16.01
N LEU A 132 -12.47 7.15 16.48
CA LEU A 132 -12.44 5.97 15.62
C LEU A 132 -13.57 5.95 14.57
N LYS A 133 -14.73 6.60 14.80
CA LYS A 133 -15.79 6.64 13.77
C LYS A 133 -15.40 7.52 12.59
N VAL A 134 -14.70 8.62 12.84
CA VAL A 134 -14.40 9.64 11.83
C VAL A 134 -13.03 9.44 11.20
N ASP A 135 -12.08 8.87 11.94
CA ASP A 135 -10.70 8.69 11.51
C ASP A 135 -10.42 7.21 11.18
N SER A 136 -10.34 6.91 9.89
CA SER A 136 -10.01 5.57 9.40
C SER A 136 -8.55 5.20 9.64
N PHE A 137 -7.63 6.17 9.60
CA PHE A 137 -6.21 5.92 9.87
C PHE A 137 -6.01 5.54 11.33
N LEU A 138 -6.63 6.27 12.25
CA LEU A 138 -6.61 5.95 13.67
C LEU A 138 -7.17 4.55 13.94
N ARG A 139 -8.27 4.16 13.28
CA ARG A 139 -8.81 2.80 13.41
C ARG A 139 -7.83 1.73 12.98
N GLU A 140 -7.22 1.91 11.80
CA GLU A 140 -6.29 0.92 11.26
C GLU A 140 -5.05 0.80 12.16
N GLU A 141 -4.54 1.93 12.66
CA GLU A 141 -3.39 1.93 13.56
C GLU A 141 -3.68 1.22 14.89
N PHE A 142 -4.84 1.47 15.50
CA PHE A 142 -5.27 0.73 16.69
C PHE A 142 -5.40 -0.77 16.40
N ALA A 143 -6.01 -1.14 15.28
CA ALA A 143 -6.16 -2.53 14.92
C ALA A 143 -4.80 -3.22 14.75
N ARG A 144 -3.85 -2.55 14.09
CA ARG A 144 -2.47 -3.03 13.91
C ARG A 144 -1.75 -3.21 15.24
N GLN A 145 -1.79 -2.22 16.13
CA GLN A 145 -1.16 -2.28 17.47
C GLN A 145 -1.80 -3.34 18.38
N LEU A 146 -3.09 -3.59 18.21
CA LEU A 146 -3.83 -4.60 18.97
C LEU A 146 -3.77 -5.99 18.33
N HIS A 147 -3.12 -6.14 17.18
CA HIS A 147 -3.09 -7.36 16.37
C HIS A 147 -4.49 -7.88 16.02
N LEU A 148 -5.41 -6.95 15.74
CA LEU A 148 -6.76 -7.24 15.27
C LEU A 148 -6.74 -7.33 13.74
N HIS A 149 -6.99 -8.52 13.22
CA HIS A 149 -7.06 -8.75 11.78
C HIS A 149 -8.50 -8.84 11.30
N GLY A 150 -8.79 -8.21 10.16
CA GLY A 150 -10.04 -8.43 9.44
C GLY A 150 -10.11 -9.84 8.88
N LEU A 151 -11.33 -10.33 8.69
CA LEU A 151 -11.57 -11.61 8.02
C LEU A 151 -12.05 -11.35 6.60
N VAL A 152 -11.38 -11.99 5.64
CA VAL A 152 -11.77 -11.94 4.23
C VAL A 152 -12.75 -13.06 3.97
N THR A 153 -13.88 -12.73 3.32
CA THR A 153 -14.86 -13.74 2.91
C THR A 153 -14.38 -14.44 1.63
N PRO A 154 -14.19 -15.77 1.63
CA PRO A 154 -13.80 -16.50 0.43
C PRO A 154 -14.85 -16.40 -0.67
N ASN A 155 -14.41 -16.42 -1.93
CA ASN A 155 -15.26 -16.41 -3.13
C ASN A 155 -16.18 -15.18 -3.28
N VAL A 156 -15.91 -14.09 -2.57
CA VAL A 156 -16.58 -12.80 -2.74
C VAL A 156 -15.70 -11.85 -3.56
N LYS A 157 -16.33 -11.06 -4.44
CA LYS A 157 -15.65 -9.98 -5.17
C LYS A 157 -15.53 -8.74 -4.30
N TYR A 158 -14.31 -8.28 -4.14
CA TYR A 158 -13.96 -6.97 -3.58
C TYR A 158 -13.65 -6.04 -4.74
N LEU A 159 -14.42 -4.97 -4.89
CA LEU A 159 -14.35 -4.04 -6.02
C LEU A 159 -13.45 -2.86 -5.68
N ALA A 160 -12.64 -2.40 -6.61
CA ALA A 160 -11.83 -1.20 -6.42
C ALA A 160 -12.71 0.04 -6.25
N ASP A 161 -12.43 0.86 -5.24
CA ASP A 161 -13.15 2.12 -5.03
C ASP A 161 -12.94 3.05 -6.25
N GLY A 162 -14.03 3.43 -6.92
CA GLY A 162 -14.02 4.42 -8.01
C GLY A 162 -13.59 3.90 -9.40
N ARG A 163 -13.31 2.61 -9.59
CA ARG A 163 -13.01 2.02 -10.92
C ARG A 163 -13.94 0.84 -11.22
N ALA A 164 -14.78 0.98 -12.24
CA ALA A 164 -15.58 -0.13 -12.73
C ALA A 164 -14.69 -1.14 -13.49
N ASN A 165 -14.81 -2.42 -13.15
CA ASN A 165 -14.18 -3.61 -13.74
C ASN A 165 -12.88 -4.13 -13.11
N GLU A 166 -12.38 -3.53 -12.03
CA GLU A 166 -11.26 -4.09 -11.27
C GLU A 166 -11.75 -4.74 -9.96
N TYR A 167 -11.30 -5.96 -9.66
CA TYR A 167 -11.72 -6.66 -8.44
C TYR A 167 -10.72 -7.68 -7.92
N ILE A 168 -10.85 -8.04 -6.64
CA ILE A 168 -10.06 -9.09 -6.00
C ILE A 168 -10.99 -10.16 -5.42
N MET A 169 -10.59 -11.42 -5.55
CA MET A 169 -11.23 -12.56 -4.91
C MET A 169 -10.22 -13.37 -4.10
N PHE A 170 -10.62 -13.81 -2.90
CA PHE A 170 -9.86 -14.80 -2.13
C PHE A 170 -10.38 -16.20 -2.40
N LYS A 171 -9.54 -17.08 -2.96
CA LYS A 171 -9.89 -18.47 -3.32
C LYS A 171 -8.68 -19.38 -3.18
N ASN A 172 -8.89 -20.59 -2.67
CA ASN A 172 -7.85 -21.62 -2.55
C ASN A 172 -6.55 -21.14 -1.87
N ASN A 173 -6.68 -20.31 -0.82
CA ASN A 173 -5.56 -19.72 -0.08
C ASN A 173 -4.70 -18.70 -0.87
N PHE A 174 -5.24 -18.13 -1.96
CA PHE A 174 -4.61 -17.06 -2.74
C PHE A 174 -5.60 -15.92 -2.96
N PHE A 175 -5.05 -14.71 -3.13
CA PHE A 175 -5.81 -13.60 -3.69
C PHE A 175 -5.57 -13.52 -5.20
N LEU A 176 -6.65 -13.34 -5.94
CA LEU A 176 -6.64 -13.13 -7.39
C LEU A 176 -7.22 -11.76 -7.67
N ARG A 177 -6.39 -10.84 -8.15
CA ARG A 177 -6.79 -9.53 -8.66
C ARG A 177 -7.02 -9.64 -10.15
N HIS A 178 -8.16 -9.13 -10.58
CA HIS A 178 -8.61 -9.05 -11.97
C HIS A 178 -8.50 -7.58 -12.38
N LEU A 179 -7.69 -7.31 -13.40
CA LEU A 179 -7.44 -5.97 -13.91
C LEU A 179 -8.42 -5.66 -15.06
N PRO A 180 -8.68 -4.36 -15.35
CA PRO A 180 -9.63 -3.96 -16.39
C PRO A 180 -9.26 -4.41 -17.81
N ASP A 181 -7.97 -4.63 -18.07
CA ASP A 181 -7.43 -5.10 -19.36
C ASP A 181 -7.58 -6.61 -19.58
N GLY A 182 -8.12 -7.33 -18.61
CA GLY A 182 -8.28 -8.78 -18.63
C GLY A 182 -7.13 -9.55 -18.00
N SER A 183 -6.01 -8.89 -17.66
CA SER A 183 -4.89 -9.52 -16.96
C SER A 183 -5.22 -9.80 -15.49
N PHE A 184 -4.43 -10.66 -14.85
CA PHE A 184 -4.63 -11.07 -13.46
C PHE A 184 -3.33 -11.07 -12.67
N GLN A 185 -3.42 -10.72 -11.39
CA GLN A 185 -2.31 -10.85 -10.43
C GLN A 185 -2.69 -11.83 -9.33
N LYS A 186 -1.76 -12.72 -8.99
CA LYS A 186 -1.92 -13.70 -7.91
C LYS A 186 -1.02 -13.34 -6.74
N PHE A 187 -1.61 -13.27 -5.54
CA PHE A 187 -0.90 -13.03 -4.30
C PHE A 187 -1.06 -14.24 -3.36
N ASN A 188 -0.04 -14.48 -2.53
CA ASN A 188 -0.13 -15.47 -1.45
C ASN A 188 -1.02 -14.95 -0.30
N LYS A 189 -1.22 -15.78 0.74
CA LYS A 189 -2.04 -15.43 1.90
C LYS A 189 -1.47 -14.24 2.68
N GLU A 190 -0.15 -14.06 2.65
CA GLU A 190 0.58 -12.94 3.25
C GLU A 190 0.54 -11.67 2.39
N GLY A 191 -0.15 -11.70 1.24
CA GLY A 191 -0.34 -10.56 0.35
C GLY A 191 0.87 -10.23 -0.53
N ARG A 192 1.85 -11.11 -0.66
CA ARG A 192 2.99 -10.95 -1.57
C ARG A 192 2.61 -11.38 -2.98
N LEU A 193 2.98 -10.58 -3.98
CA LEU A 193 2.78 -10.93 -5.39
C LEU A 193 3.58 -12.18 -5.74
N LEU A 194 2.91 -13.17 -6.33
CA LEU A 194 3.53 -14.42 -6.80
C LEU A 194 3.71 -14.41 -8.32
N LYS A 195 2.69 -13.95 -9.05
CA LYS A 195 2.69 -13.99 -10.51
C LYS A 195 1.68 -13.00 -11.08
N ALA A 196 2.02 -12.41 -12.22
CA ALA A 196 1.09 -11.73 -13.11
C ALA A 196 0.85 -12.59 -14.36
N PHE A 197 -0.37 -12.57 -14.88
CA PHE A 197 -0.87 -13.38 -16.00
C PHE A 197 -1.71 -12.51 -16.92
N ASP A 198 -1.86 -12.97 -18.16
CA ASP A 198 -2.81 -12.47 -19.16
C ASP A 198 -3.73 -13.62 -19.60
#